data_AF-A0A7V9PN42-F1
#
_entry.id   AF-A0A7V9PN42-F1
#
_cell.length_a   1.000
_cell.length_b   1.000
_cell.length_c   1.000
_cell.angle_alpha   90.00
_cell.angle_beta   90.00
_cell.angle_gamma   90.00
#
_symmetry.space_group_name_H-M   'P 1'
#
loop_
_entity.id
_entity.type
_entity.pdbx_description
1 polymer ?
#
loop_
_entity_poly.entity_id
_entity_poly.type
_entity_poly.pdbx_seq_one_letter_code
_entity_poly.pdbx_strand_id
1 'polypeptide(L)' 'MRVKATSQVADVARRAMTRPLVDRFDPLLCCDDLGRYIGVVRVERLVDRLAQSL' A
#
# COMPACT_ATOMS: atom_id res chain seq x y z
N MET A 1 1.97 8.21 -0.91
CA MET A 1 1.98 7.85 0.54
C MET A 1 3.09 6.84 0.81
N ARG A 2 3.75 6.89 2.00
CA ARG A 2 4.74 5.89 2.45
C ARG A 2 4.10 4.83 3.34
N VAL A 3 4.55 3.57 3.20
CA VAL A 3 4.10 2.42 4.00
C VAL A 3 5.28 1.58 4.44
N LYS A 4 5.17 0.86 5.56
CA LYS A 4 6.21 -0.05 6.02
C LYS A 4 6.05 -1.42 5.37
N ALA A 5 7.16 -2.09 5.06
CA ALA A 5 7.17 -3.46 4.55
C ALA A 5 6.44 -4.46 5.46
N THR A 6 6.44 -4.19 6.76
CA THR A 6 5.82 -5.01 7.82
C THR A 6 4.34 -4.69 8.05
N SER A 7 3.77 -3.70 7.35
CA SER A 7 2.36 -3.33 7.51
C SER A 7 1.43 -4.42 6.97
N GLN A 8 0.33 -4.68 7.67
CA GLN A 8 -0.72 -5.57 7.19
C GLN A 8 -1.33 -5.03 5.90
N VAL A 9 -1.57 -5.92 4.93
CA VAL A 9 -2.10 -5.56 3.60
C VAL A 9 -3.44 -4.82 3.71
N ALA A 10 -4.33 -5.26 4.61
CA ALA A 10 -5.63 -4.64 4.85
C ALA A 10 -5.52 -3.20 5.36
N ASP A 11 -4.58 -2.92 6.27
CA ASP A 11 -4.38 -1.58 6.81
C ASP A 11 -3.81 -0.64 5.75
N VAL A 12 -2.89 -1.15 4.93
CA VAL A 12 -2.32 -0.41 3.79
C VAL A 12 -3.40 -0.07 2.78
N ALA A 13 -4.26 -1.04 2.41
CA ALA A 13 -5.35 -0.82 1.47
C ALA A 13 -6.38 0.19 2.01
N ARG A 14 -6.76 0.07 3.29
CA ARG A 14 -7.68 1.02 3.94
C ARG A 14 -7.16 2.44 3.85
N ARG A 15 -5.89 2.66 4.18
CA ARG A 15 -5.23 3.98 4.09
C ARG A 15 -5.05 4.47 2.65
N ALA A 16 -4.78 3.56 1.70
CA ALA A 16 -4.69 3.94 0.30
C ALA A 16 -6.01 4.53 -0.22
N MET A 17 -7.14 4.00 0.25
CA MET A 17 -8.49 4.44 -0.13
C MET A 17 -8.96 5.73 0.55
N THR A 18 -8.29 6.20 1.61
CA THR A 18 -8.61 7.51 2.22
C THR A 18 -7.95 8.69 1.51
N ARG A 19 -7.13 8.44 0.47
CA ARG A 19 -6.50 9.48 -0.34
C ARG A 19 -7.52 10.20 -1.25
N PRO A 20 -7.22 11.41 -1.76
CA PRO A 20 -8.02 12.05 -2.81
C PRO A 20 -8.23 11.10 -3.99
N LEU A 21 -9.41 11.15 -4.61
CA LEU A 21 -9.83 10.15 -5.59
C LEU A 21 -8.84 10.02 -6.76
N VAL A 22 -8.29 11.14 -7.23
CA VAL A 22 -7.28 11.20 -8.29
C VAL A 22 -5.98 10.48 -7.92
N ASP A 23 -5.64 10.39 -6.64
CA ASP A 23 -4.39 9.80 -6.15
C ASP A 23 -4.55 8.34 -5.68
N ARG A 24 -5.78 7.79 -5.62
CA ARG A 24 -6.04 6.50 -4.99
C ARG A 24 -5.37 5.32 -5.69
N PHE A 25 -5.13 5.45 -6.99
CA PHE A 25 -4.45 4.44 -7.80
C PHE A 25 -2.94 4.68 -7.93
N ASP A 26 -2.43 5.82 -7.43
CA ASP A 26 -1.00 6.05 -7.42
C ASP A 26 -0.29 5.01 -6.53
N PRO A 27 0.87 4.50 -6.98
CA PRO A 27 1.64 3.53 -6.23
C PRO A 27 2.08 4.10 -4.87
N LEU A 28 2.21 3.20 -3.89
CA LEU A 28 2.69 3.52 -2.56
C LEU A 28 4.18 3.29 -2.47
N LEU A 29 4.88 4.14 -1.71
CA LEU A 29 6.31 3.98 -1.46
C LEU A 29 6.51 3.03 -0.28
N CYS A 30 7.07 1.85 -0.53
CA CYS A 30 7.44 0.90 0.49
C CYS A 30 8.76 1.31 1.14
N CYS A 31 8.78 1.30 2.46
CA CYS A 31 9.94 1.65 3.26
C CYS A 31 10.23 0.58 4.29
N ASP A 32 11.50 0.46 4.68
CA ASP A 32 11.88 -0.29 5.87
C ASP A 32 11.49 0.45 7.17
N ASP A 33 11.80 -0.15 8.33
CA ASP A 33 11.49 0.44 9.63
C ASP A 33 12.31 1.69 9.97
N LEU A 34 13.43 1.92 9.27
CA LEU A 34 14.24 3.14 9.34
C LEU A 34 13.75 4.21 8.35
N GLY A 35 12.69 3.93 7.60
CA GLY A 35 12.11 4.84 6.61
C GLY A 35 12.86 4.88 5.29
N ARG A 36 13.83 4.00 5.03
CA ARG A 36 14.56 3.94 3.75
C ARG A 36 13.65 3.35 2.67
N TYR A 37 13.69 3.92 1.46
CA TYR A 37 12.92 3.41 0.34
C TYR A 37 13.44 2.04 -0.10
N ILE A 38 12.54 1.08 -0.25
CA ILE A 38 12.88 -0.29 -0.68
C ILE A 38 12.07 -0.77 -1.89
N GLY A 39 11.13 0.03 -2.38
CA GLY A 39 10.33 -0.31 -3.56
C GLY A 39 8.96 0.33 -3.59
N VAL A 40 8.13 -0.10 -4.54
CA VAL A 40 6.74 0.36 -4.69
C VAL A 40 5.75 -0.76 -4.41
N VAL A 41 4.62 -0.41 -3.83
CA VAL A 41 3.44 -1.27 -3.75
C VAL A 41 2.40 -0.71 -4.72
N ARG A 42 2.04 -1.51 -5.72
CA ARG A 42 1.00 -1.13 -6.68
C ARG A 42 -0.38 -1.44 -6.12
N VAL A 43 -1.36 -0.57 -6.39
CA VAL A 43 -2.68 -0.63 -5.75
C VAL A 43 -3.46 -1.85 -6.22
N GLU A 44 -3.34 -2.23 -7.50
CA GLU A 44 -3.93 -3.45 -8.04
C GLU A 44 -3.41 -4.72 -7.34
N ARG A 45 -2.13 -4.72 -6.93
CA ARG A 45 -1.57 -5.85 -6.17
C ARG A 45 -2.11 -5.94 -4.75
N LEU A 46 -2.51 -4.82 -4.13
CA LEU A 46 -3.20 -4.86 -2.84
C LEU A 46 -4.57 -5.53 -3.00
N VAL A 47 -5.30 -5.20 -4.07
CA VAL A 47 -6.61 -5.80 -4.37
C VAL A 47 -6.48 -7.30 -4.61
N ASP A 48 -5.52 -7.73 -5.44
CA ASP A 48 -5.26 -9.16 -5.68
C ASP A 48 -4.99 -9.93 -4.38
N ARG A 49 -4.20 -9.34 -3.48
CA ARG A 49 -3.87 -9.97 -2.19
C ARG A 49 -5.06 -10.04 -1.25
N LEU A 50 -5.90 -9.01 -1.21
CA LEU A 50 -7.12 -9.02 -0.41
C LEU A 50 -8.12 -10.07 -0.91
N ALA A 51 -8.25 -10.21 -2.23
CA ALA A 51 -9.13 -11.19 -2.85
C ALA A 51 -8.71 -12.64 -2.57
N GLN A 52 -7.40 -12.90 -2.43
CA GLN A 52 -6.85 -14.21 -2.05
C GLN A 52 -7.05 -14.56 -0.56
N SER A 53 -7.53 -13.61 0.25
CA SER A 53 -7.67 -13.77 1.70
C SER A 53 -9.11 -14.09 2.14
N LEU A 54 -10.01 -14.31 1.16
CA LEU A 54 -11.38 -14.78 1.34
C LEU A 54 -11.44 -16.30 1.25
#